data_AF-D7NE14-F1
#
_entry.id   AF-D7NE14-F1
#
_cell.length_a   1.000
_cell.length_b   1.000
_cell.length_c   1.000
_cell.angle_alpha   90.00
_cell.angle_beta   90.00
_cell.angle_gamma   90.00
#
_symmetry.space_group_name_H-M   'P 1'
#
loop_
_entity.id
_entity.type
_entity.pdbx_description
1 polymer ?
#
loop_
_entity_poly.entity_id
_entity_poly.type
_entity_poly.pdbx_seq_one_letter_code
_entity_poly.pdbx_strand_id
1 'polypeptide(L)'
;MNMKYFNYDLIKDEVGTQYADMKGIVSIDGHLSTTLWKLCKDHGIDTEKWFVVGLEFSDGETIGKKPLYVSAYVVEMETENETYDQMAQRLKGLEKVEIHKKSFSISYQDLGKYVKRLKFAVMSEISNNIQSADFIED
;
A
#
# COMPACT_ATOMS: atom_id res chain seq x y z
N MET A 1 12.14 0.76 -19.75
CA MET A 1 11.89 -0.09 -18.58
C MET A 1 10.54 -0.74 -18.76
N ASN A 2 10.43 -2.07 -18.73
CA ASN A 2 9.12 -2.71 -18.64
C ASN A 2 8.52 -2.33 -17.29
N MET A 3 7.45 -1.55 -17.32
CA MET A 3 6.69 -1.23 -16.12
C MET A 3 6.14 -2.55 -15.60
N LYS A 4 6.63 -3.01 -14.43
CA LYS A 4 6.02 -4.16 -13.78
C LYS A 4 4.55 -3.82 -13.55
N TYR A 5 3.65 -4.70 -14.01
CA TYR A 5 2.21 -4.51 -13.84
C TYR A 5 1.90 -4.23 -12.36
N PHE A 6 1.31 -3.06 -12.10
CA PHE A 6 0.82 -2.66 -10.79
C PHE A 6 -0.70 -2.83 -10.81
N ASN A 7 -1.22 -3.63 -9.87
CA ASN A 7 -2.64 -3.99 -9.84
C ASN A 7 -3.47 -2.86 -9.20
N TYR A 8 -3.49 -1.70 -9.85
CA TYR A 8 -4.24 -0.52 -9.40
C TYR A 8 -5.73 -0.82 -9.20
N ASP A 9 -6.31 -1.62 -10.10
CA ASP A 9 -7.72 -1.99 -10.08
C ASP A 9 -8.14 -2.73 -8.81
N LEU A 10 -7.20 -3.39 -8.11
CA LEU A 10 -7.50 -4.11 -6.87
C LEU A 10 -7.85 -3.18 -5.71
N ILE A 11 -7.30 -1.97 -5.67
CA ILE A 11 -7.41 -1.05 -4.52
C ILE A 11 -8.08 0.28 -4.85
N LYS A 12 -8.32 0.58 -6.14
CA LYS A 12 -8.85 1.89 -6.58
C LYS A 12 -10.22 2.25 -5.97
N ASP A 13 -11.02 1.23 -5.66
CA ASP A 13 -12.36 1.40 -5.08
C ASP A 13 -12.35 1.26 -3.54
N GLU A 14 -11.30 0.68 -2.97
CA GLU A 14 -11.12 0.52 -1.52
C GLU A 14 -10.53 1.77 -0.85
N VAL A 15 -9.75 2.56 -1.59
CA VAL A 15 -9.04 3.73 -1.05
C VAL A 15 -9.79 5.02 -1.37
N GLY A 16 -10.21 5.74 -0.33
CA GLY A 16 -10.86 7.05 -0.46
C GLY A 16 -11.05 7.77 0.87
N THR A 17 -11.38 9.06 0.80
CA THR A 17 -11.88 9.83 1.94
C THR A 17 -13.38 10.10 1.75
N GLN A 18 -14.04 10.64 2.78
CA GLN A 18 -15.49 10.89 2.74
C GLN A 18 -15.96 11.68 1.50
N TYR A 19 -15.15 12.65 1.05
CA TYR A 19 -15.47 13.50 -0.11
C TYR A 19 -14.55 13.25 -1.31
N ALA A 20 -13.35 12.72 -1.09
CA ALA A 20 -12.38 12.33 -2.12
C ALA A 20 -12.19 13.35 -3.26
N ASP A 21 -12.08 14.65 -2.92
CA ASP A 21 -11.98 15.77 -3.88
C ASP A 21 -10.87 15.58 -4.92
N MET A 22 -9.80 14.87 -4.55
CA MET A 22 -8.71 14.49 -5.42
C MET A 22 -8.32 13.03 -5.17
N LYS A 23 -7.97 12.32 -6.24
CA LYS A 23 -7.46 10.93 -6.19
C LYS A 23 -6.17 10.83 -6.98
N GLY A 24 -5.34 9.84 -6.67
CA GLY A 24 -4.09 9.68 -7.39
C GLY A 24 -3.26 8.51 -6.95
N ILE A 25 -1.95 8.65 -7.15
CA ILE A 25 -0.96 7.59 -6.97
C ILE A 25 0.05 7.98 -5.92
N VAL A 26 0.57 6.95 -5.24
CA VAL A 26 1.59 7.08 -4.21
C VAL A 26 2.73 6.11 -4.48
N SER A 27 3.96 6.58 -4.27
CA SER A 27 5.18 5.79 -4.31
C SER A 27 5.89 5.92 -2.96
N ILE A 28 6.31 4.77 -2.42
CA ILE A 28 6.92 4.67 -1.08
C ILE A 28 8.26 3.93 -1.20
N ASP A 29 9.32 4.53 -0.67
CA ASP A 29 10.59 3.88 -0.44
C ASP A 29 10.74 3.51 1.04
N GLY A 30 10.97 2.24 1.35
CA GLY A 30 11.49 1.82 2.65
C GLY A 30 12.97 2.18 2.83
N HIS A 31 13.48 2.10 4.05
CA HIS A 31 14.94 2.22 4.30
C HIS A 31 15.72 1.05 3.68
N LEU A 32 15.13 -0.14 3.70
CA LEU A 32 15.53 -1.37 3.02
C LEU A 32 14.31 -2.00 2.34
N SER A 33 14.52 -2.94 1.41
CA SER A 33 13.43 -3.66 0.72
C SER A 33 12.47 -4.38 1.68
N THR A 34 12.94 -4.73 2.88
CA THR A 34 12.16 -5.47 3.90
C THR A 34 11.57 -4.57 4.99
N THR A 35 11.86 -3.26 4.98
CA THR A 35 11.50 -2.39 6.12
C THR A 35 9.98 -2.21 6.26
N LEU A 36 9.22 -2.19 5.16
CA LEU A 36 7.76 -2.13 5.21
C LEU A 36 7.14 -3.43 5.77
N TRP A 37 7.81 -4.57 5.60
CA TRP A 37 7.41 -5.84 6.22
C TRP A 37 7.79 -5.89 7.70
N LYS A 38 8.93 -5.28 8.04
CA LYS A 38 9.33 -5.08 9.44
C LYS A 38 8.29 -4.24 10.20
N LEU A 39 7.71 -3.21 9.59
CA LEU A 39 6.59 -2.45 10.18
C LEU A 39 5.44 -3.40 10.59
N CYS A 40 5.03 -4.29 9.69
CA CYS A 40 3.98 -5.26 9.98
C CYS A 40 4.34 -6.18 11.15
N LYS A 41 5.56 -6.75 11.13
CA LYS A 41 6.05 -7.67 12.17
C LYS A 41 6.16 -6.99 13.53
N ASP A 42 6.75 -5.80 13.58
CA ASP A 42 6.94 -5.03 14.82
C ASP A 42 5.59 -4.65 15.46
N HIS A 43 4.49 -4.64 14.68
CA HIS A 43 3.14 -4.33 15.14
C HIS A 43 2.19 -5.55 15.18
N GLY A 44 2.75 -6.77 15.27
CA GLY A 44 1.99 -7.97 15.64
C GLY A 44 1.37 -8.74 14.47
N ILE A 45 1.73 -8.43 13.23
CA ILE A 45 1.40 -9.30 12.09
C ILE A 45 2.39 -10.47 12.09
N ASP A 46 1.85 -11.67 12.25
CA ASP A 46 2.59 -12.92 12.14
C ASP A 46 3.02 -13.16 10.70
N THR A 47 4.27 -12.82 10.38
CA THR A 47 4.86 -12.98 9.05
C THR A 47 5.32 -14.41 8.75
N GLU A 48 5.09 -15.38 9.64
CA GLU A 48 5.29 -16.81 9.37
C GLU A 48 3.98 -17.43 8.86
N LYS A 49 2.85 -16.86 9.27
CA LYS A 49 1.52 -17.21 8.77
C LYS A 49 1.06 -16.37 7.58
N TRP A 50 1.44 -15.09 7.53
CA TRP A 50 0.84 -14.10 6.62
C TRP A 50 1.88 -13.46 5.70
N PHE A 51 1.65 -13.54 4.40
CA PHE A 51 2.44 -12.85 3.40
C PHE A 51 1.85 -11.47 3.10
N VAL A 52 2.65 -10.41 3.29
CA VAL A 52 2.19 -9.04 3.04
C VAL A 52 2.27 -8.72 1.56
N VAL A 53 1.14 -8.32 0.97
CA VAL A 53 1.01 -7.97 -0.46
C VAL A 53 0.73 -6.48 -0.70
N GLY A 54 0.39 -5.73 0.35
CA GLY A 54 0.17 -4.30 0.26
C GLY A 54 -0.02 -3.63 1.62
N LEU A 55 0.03 -2.30 1.61
CA LEU A 55 -0.19 -1.45 2.78
C LEU A 55 -1.13 -0.30 2.40
N GLU A 56 -2.00 0.06 3.33
CA GLU A 56 -2.79 1.28 3.32
C GLU A 56 -2.45 2.10 4.56
N PHE A 57 -2.31 3.41 4.38
CA PHE A 57 -2.12 4.38 5.46
C PHE A 57 -3.30 5.34 5.46
N SER A 58 -4.01 5.46 6.58
CA SER A 58 -5.21 6.29 6.69
C SER A 58 -5.25 7.07 8.00
N ASP A 59 -5.77 8.30 7.89
CA ASP A 59 -6.09 9.18 9.00
C ASP A 59 -7.50 9.71 8.72
N GLY A 60 -8.46 9.33 9.56
CA GLY A 60 -9.87 9.67 9.37
C GLY A 60 -10.23 11.08 9.83
N GLU A 61 -9.27 11.83 10.37
CA GLU A 61 -9.45 13.16 10.94
C GLU A 61 -8.51 14.17 10.28
N THR A 62 -8.33 15.35 10.89
CA THR A 62 -7.22 16.23 10.48
C THR A 62 -5.89 15.49 10.64
N ILE A 63 -5.16 15.32 9.54
CA ILE A 63 -3.84 14.67 9.48
C ILE A 63 -2.98 15.09 10.69
N GLY A 64 -2.50 14.10 11.44
CA GLY A 64 -1.57 14.30 12.55
C GLY A 64 -2.22 14.64 13.89
N LYS A 65 -3.54 14.83 13.96
CA LYS A 65 -4.25 14.95 15.25
C LYS A 65 -4.48 13.61 15.93
N LYS A 66 -4.55 12.53 15.15
CA LYS A 66 -4.72 11.16 15.63
C LYS A 66 -3.54 10.30 15.17
N PRO A 67 -3.34 9.12 15.79
CA PRO A 67 -2.43 8.13 15.26
C PRO A 67 -2.79 7.78 13.81
N LEU A 68 -1.76 7.49 13.02
CA LEU A 68 -1.93 6.96 11.68
C LEU A 68 -2.39 5.51 11.77
N TYR A 69 -3.49 5.18 11.11
CA TYR A 69 -3.92 3.80 10.95
C TYR A 69 -3.19 3.18 9.77
N VAL A 70 -2.66 1.98 9.98
CA VAL A 70 -2.00 1.19 8.95
C VAL A 70 -2.80 -0.09 8.80
N SER A 71 -3.16 -0.41 7.56
CA SER A 71 -3.75 -1.70 7.23
C SER A 71 -2.83 -2.46 6.30
N ALA A 72 -2.40 -3.64 6.73
CA ALA A 72 -1.70 -4.58 5.87
C ALA A 72 -2.69 -5.47 5.15
N TYR A 73 -2.53 -5.55 3.83
CA TYR A 73 -3.17 -6.55 2.99
C TYR A 73 -2.29 -7.79 2.99
N VAL A 74 -2.84 -8.91 3.45
CA VAL A 74 -2.10 -10.15 3.62
C VAL A 74 -2.82 -11.34 3.00
N VAL A 75 -2.04 -12.30 2.51
CA VAL A 75 -2.50 -13.60 2.04
C VAL A 75 -1.92 -14.68 2.97
N GLU A 76 -2.71 -15.69 3.32
CA GLU A 76 -2.22 -16.79 4.16
C GLU A 76 -1.15 -17.57 3.38
N MET A 77 -0.04 -17.87 4.06
CA MET A 77 1.00 -18.72 3.50
C MET A 77 0.59 -20.19 3.58
N GLU A 78 0.97 -20.98 2.57
CA GLU A 78 0.76 -22.45 2.63
C GLU A 78 1.81 -23.14 3.50
N THR A 79 2.99 -22.53 3.63
CA THR A 79 4.10 -23.05 4.44
C THR A 79 4.80 -21.89 5.15
N GLU A 80 5.40 -22.16 6.31
CA GLU A 80 6.08 -21.17 7.15
C GLU A 80 7.25 -20.43 6.46
N ASN A 81 7.71 -20.92 5.30
CA ASN A 81 8.83 -20.35 4.54
C ASN A 81 8.49 -20.12 3.06
N GLU A 82 7.22 -19.87 2.74
CA GLU A 82 6.80 -19.60 1.37
C GLU A 82 7.53 -18.35 0.82
N THR A 83 8.37 -18.55 -0.20
CA THR A 83 9.16 -17.48 -0.81
C THR A 83 8.30 -16.59 -1.70
N TYR A 84 8.80 -15.39 -2.04
CA TYR A 84 8.13 -14.48 -2.97
C TYR A 84 7.81 -15.16 -4.31
N ASP A 85 8.74 -15.95 -4.87
CA ASP A 85 8.53 -16.61 -6.15
C ASP A 85 7.47 -17.71 -6.07
N GLN A 86 7.45 -18.48 -4.97
CA GLN A 86 6.40 -19.48 -4.72
C GLN A 86 5.02 -18.83 -4.57
N MET A 87 4.92 -17.80 -3.74
CA MET A 87 3.70 -16.99 -3.59
C MET A 87 3.25 -16.44 -4.94
N ALA A 88 4.15 -15.83 -5.71
CA ALA A 88 3.82 -15.26 -7.02
C ALA A 88 3.35 -16.31 -8.03
N GLN A 89 3.92 -17.52 -8.02
CA GLN A 89 3.45 -18.63 -8.86
C GLN A 89 2.07 -19.11 -8.44
N ARG A 90 1.84 -19.28 -7.12
CA ARG A 90 0.55 -19.69 -6.58
C ARG A 90 -0.55 -18.70 -6.91
N LEU A 91 -0.34 -17.41 -6.64
CA LEU A 91 -1.32 -16.36 -6.91
C LEU A 91 -1.73 -16.28 -8.38
N LYS A 92 -0.83 -16.60 -9.33
CA LYS A 92 -1.16 -16.67 -10.76
C LYS A 92 -2.04 -17.86 -11.13
N GLY A 93 -1.98 -18.94 -10.37
CA GLY A 93 -2.77 -20.16 -10.60
C GLY A 93 -4.15 -20.14 -9.95
N LEU A 94 -4.43 -19.17 -9.08
CA LEU A 94 -5.70 -19.06 -8.38
C LEU A 94 -6.70 -18.25 -9.22
N GLU A 95 -7.94 -18.76 -9.33
CA GLU A 95 -9.06 -18.02 -9.92
C GLU A 95 -9.44 -16.82 -9.05
N LYS A 96 -9.35 -16.97 -7.72
CA LYS A 96 -9.64 -15.95 -6.73
C LYS A 96 -8.64 -16.04 -5.58
N VAL A 97 -8.16 -14.87 -5.15
CA VAL A 97 -7.26 -14.74 -3.99
C VAL A 97 -8.06 -14.13 -2.84
N GLU A 98 -7.96 -14.74 -1.65
CA GLU A 98 -8.48 -14.14 -0.42
C GLU A 98 -7.41 -13.22 0.18
N ILE A 99 -7.74 -11.93 0.30
CA ILE A 99 -6.89 -10.93 0.92
C ILE A 99 -7.52 -10.54 2.25
N HIS A 100 -6.77 -10.69 3.34
CA HIS A 100 -7.18 -10.26 4.67
C HIS A 100 -6.60 -8.88 4.98
N LYS A 101 -7.40 -8.03 5.63
CA LYS A 101 -6.97 -6.72 6.12
C LYS A 101 -6.63 -6.83 7.61
N LYS A 102 -5.38 -6.57 7.99
CA LYS A 102 -4.92 -6.52 9.39
C LYS A 102 -4.47 -5.12 9.73
N SER A 103 -5.09 -4.51 10.73
CA SER A 103 -4.89 -3.10 11.04
C SER A 103 -4.25 -2.87 12.40
N PHE A 104 -3.43 -1.84 12.48
CA PHE A 104 -2.80 -1.35 13.71
C PHE A 104 -2.61 0.17 13.61
N SER A 105 -2.29 0.82 14.73
CA SER A 105 -2.07 2.27 14.78
C SER A 105 -0.63 2.59 15.14
N ILE A 106 -0.05 3.59 14.48
CA ILE A 106 1.31 4.10 14.77
C ILE A 106 1.29 5.63 14.87
N SER A 107 2.34 6.23 15.43
CA SER A 107 2.54 7.67 15.30
C SER A 107 3.15 8.03 13.93
N TYR A 108 2.95 9.26 13.46
CA TYR A 108 3.64 9.76 12.27
C TYR A 108 5.17 9.77 12.44
N GLN A 109 5.66 9.98 13.66
CA GLN A 109 7.08 9.91 13.96
C GLN A 109 7.61 8.48 13.82
N ASP A 110 6.84 7.48 14.23
CA ASP A 110 7.20 6.06 14.06
C ASP A 110 7.21 5.65 12.59
N LEU A 111 6.34 6.21 11.75
CA LEU A 111 6.34 5.95 10.31
C LEU A 111 7.72 6.22 9.69
N GLY A 112 8.41 7.28 10.13
CA GLY A 112 9.74 7.65 9.64
C GLY A 112 10.84 6.60 9.92
N LYS A 113 10.63 5.70 10.88
CA LYS A 113 11.52 4.55 11.12
C LYS A 113 11.45 3.53 9.99
N TYR A 114 10.34 3.51 9.26
CA TYR A 114 10.05 2.50 8.24
C TYR A 114 10.05 3.04 6.82
N VAL A 115 9.48 4.23 6.63
CA VAL A 115 9.38 4.93 5.35
C VAL A 115 10.50 5.96 5.23
N LYS A 116 11.37 5.78 4.23
CA LYS A 116 12.46 6.70 3.93
C LYS A 116 12.01 7.85 3.05
N ARG A 117 11.21 7.56 2.02
CA ARG A 117 10.67 8.57 1.09
C ARG A 117 9.23 8.26 0.75
N LEU A 118 8.44 9.31 0.60
CA LEU A 118 7.05 9.28 0.18
C LEU A 118 6.88 10.32 -0.92
N LYS A 119 6.30 9.93 -2.05
CA LYS A 119 5.85 10.85 -3.10
C LYS A 119 4.43 10.48 -3.49
N PHE A 120 3.52 11.44 -3.42
CA PHE A 120 2.17 11.28 -3.92
C PHE A 120 1.85 12.42 -4.87
N ALA A 121 1.01 12.11 -5.86
CA ALA A 121 0.44 13.08 -6.77
C ALA A 121 -1.04 12.76 -6.92
N VAL A 122 -1.88 13.80 -6.86
CA VAL A 122 -3.33 13.67 -6.96
C VAL A 122 -3.85 14.61 -8.03
N MET A 123 -4.95 14.21 -8.66
CA MET A 123 -5.70 15.03 -9.60
C MET A 123 -7.15 15.11 -9.14
N SER A 124 -7.80 16.24 -9.39
CA SER A 124 -9.24 16.38 -9.20
C SER A 124 -10.00 15.82 -10.40
N GLU A 125 -11.31 15.64 -10.26
CA GLU A 125 -12.16 15.08 -11.31
C GLU A 125 -12.14 15.87 -12.62
N ILE A 126 -11.79 17.18 -12.60
CA ILE A 126 -11.68 17.97 -13.85
C ILE A 126 -10.65 17.37 -14.82
N SER A 127 -9.64 16.68 -14.29
CA SER A 127 -8.61 16.02 -15.10
C SER A 127 -9.15 14.93 -16.02
N ASN A 128 -10.35 14.41 -15.75
CA ASN A 128 -11.05 13.46 -16.64
C ASN A 128 -11.32 14.04 -18.04
N ASN A 129 -11.26 15.37 -18.20
CA ASN A 129 -11.44 16.05 -19.48
C ASN A 129 -10.13 16.23 -20.27
N ILE A 130 -8.98 15.80 -19.73
CA ILE A 130 -7.67 15.93 -20.36
C ILE A 130 -7.39 14.67 -21.17
N GLN A 131 -7.28 14.80 -22.50
CA GLN A 131 -6.92 13.67 -23.37
C GLN A 131 -5.40 13.43 -23.44
N SER A 132 -4.62 14.50 -23.34
CA SER A 132 -3.16 14.48 -23.38
C SER A 132 -2.62 15.74 -22.70
N ALA A 133 -1.48 15.63 -22.02
CA ALA A 133 -0.83 16.76 -21.35
C ALA A 133 0.69 16.57 -21.35
N ASP A 134 1.41 17.67 -21.52
CA ASP A 134 2.83 17.79 -21.21
C ASP A 134 2.99 18.38 -19.82
N PHE A 135 3.90 17.81 -19.03
CA PHE A 135 4.25 18.33 -17.70
C PHE A 135 5.51 19.18 -17.81
N ILE A 136 5.41 20.46 -17.44
CA ILE A 136 6.50 21.45 -17.47
C ILE A 136 6.85 21.81 -16.02
N GLU A 137 8.15 21.86 -15.70
CA GLU A 137 8.68 22.28 -14.40
C GLU A 137 9.37 23.64 -14.58
N ASP A 138 8.95 24.66 -13.81
CA ASP A 138 9.48 26.03 -13.82
C ASP A 138 10.45 26.30 -12.66
#